data_AF-E2CA24-F1
#
_entry.id   AF-E2CA24-F1
#
_cell.length_a   1.000
_cell.length_b   1.000
_cell.length_c   1.000
_cell.angle_alpha   90.00
_cell.angle_beta   90.00
_cell.angle_gamma   90.00
#
_symmetry.space_group_name_H-M   'P 1'
#
loop_
_entity.id
_entity.type
_entity.pdbx_description
1 polymer ?
#
loop_
_entity_poly.entity_id
_entity_poly.type
_entity_poly.pdbx_seq_one_letter_code
_entity_poly.pdbx_strand_id
1 'polypeptide(L)'
;MAPYTSKSASAVLAMCRNALLLLMVAVVALGSADHADNGLKVEKLYVPEVCDARSKKGDQLTMHYTGTLQDGSKFDSREFESKVPCAMLGNRQ
;
A
#
# COMPACT_ATOMS: atom_id res chain seq x y z
N MET A 1 62.22 29.55 -1.68
CA MET A 1 61.25 28.49 -1.34
C MET A 1 59.86 29.09 -1.53
N ALA A 2 59.28 28.98 -2.72
CA ALA A 2 57.97 29.58 -3.03
C ALA A 2 56.86 28.56 -2.66
N PRO A 3 55.78 28.97 -1.97
CA PRO A 3 54.72 28.07 -1.58
C PRO A 3 53.85 27.73 -2.80
N TYR A 4 54.02 26.53 -3.33
CA TYR A 4 53.11 25.92 -4.29
C TYR A 4 51.93 25.30 -3.51
N THR A 5 50.70 25.48 -4.01
CA THR A 5 49.45 24.77 -3.63
C THR A 5 48.51 25.40 -2.56
N SER A 6 47.91 26.56 -2.85
CA SER A 6 46.68 27.00 -2.15
C SER A 6 45.41 26.85 -3.02
N LYS A 7 45.52 27.11 -4.33
CA LYS A 7 44.39 27.12 -5.26
C LYS A 7 43.85 25.73 -5.60
N SER A 8 44.72 24.73 -5.67
CA SER A 8 44.35 23.36 -6.04
C SER A 8 43.54 22.64 -4.94
N ALA A 9 43.86 22.87 -3.67
CA ALA A 9 43.14 22.26 -2.56
C ALA A 9 41.70 22.79 -2.42
N SER A 10 41.50 24.10 -2.56
CA SER A 10 40.15 24.71 -2.57
C SER A 10 39.32 24.27 -3.76
N ALA A 11 39.92 24.12 -4.95
CA ALA A 11 39.24 23.61 -6.13
C ALA A 11 38.84 22.13 -5.94
N VAL A 12 39.72 21.29 -5.38
CA VAL A 12 39.43 19.89 -5.08
C VAL A 12 38.29 19.75 -4.07
N LEU A 13 38.30 20.54 -2.99
CA LEU A 13 37.21 20.57 -2.01
C LEU A 13 35.87 21.01 -2.63
N ALA A 14 35.89 22.02 -3.52
CA ALA A 14 34.70 22.48 -4.22
C ALA A 14 34.15 21.42 -5.20
N MET A 15 35.05 20.73 -5.92
CA MET A 15 34.67 19.64 -6.83
C MET A 15 34.07 18.45 -6.07
N CYS A 16 34.70 18.03 -4.97
CA CYS A 16 34.16 16.96 -4.12
C CYS A 16 32.79 17.33 -3.55
N ARG A 17 32.60 18.59 -3.13
CA ARG A 17 31.31 19.07 -2.64
C ARG A 17 30.23 19.04 -3.72
N ASN A 18 30.53 19.49 -4.94
CA ASN A 18 29.59 19.43 -6.06
C ASN A 18 29.29 17.98 -6.46
N ALA A 19 30.28 17.10 -6.48
CA ALA A 19 30.08 15.68 -6.76
C ALA A 19 29.20 15.00 -5.70
N LEU A 20 29.42 15.30 -4.41
CA LEU A 20 28.55 14.83 -3.32
C LEU A 20 27.12 15.35 -3.49
N LEU A 21 26.95 16.63 -3.81
CA LEU A 21 25.62 17.22 -4.01
C LEU A 21 24.88 16.56 -5.19
N LEU A 22 25.57 16.32 -6.30
CA LEU A 22 25.00 15.62 -7.46
C LEU A 22 24.62 14.18 -7.14
N LEU A 23 25.45 13.48 -6.35
CA LEU A 23 25.16 12.12 -5.89
C LEU A 23 23.91 12.08 -5.00
N MET A 24 23.80 13.02 -4.07
CA MET A 24 22.64 13.11 -3.17
C MET A 24 21.34 13.41 -3.93
N VAL A 25 21.40 14.28 -4.94
CA VAL A 25 20.24 14.58 -5.81
C VAL A 25 19.83 13.34 -6.61
N ALA A 26 20.79 12.57 -7.14
CA ALA A 26 20.50 11.34 -7.87
C ALA A 26 19.83 10.28 -6.99
N VAL A 27 20.26 10.14 -5.73
CA VAL A 27 19.65 9.20 -4.76
C VAL A 27 18.20 9.59 -4.45
N VAL A 28 17.91 10.88 -4.27
CA VAL A 28 16.55 11.37 -4.02
C VAL A 28 15.64 11.14 -5.23
N ALA A 29 16.15 11.32 -6.46
CA ALA A 29 15.38 11.11 -7.68
C ALA A 29 15.00 9.63 -7.93
N LEU A 30 15.77 8.68 -7.37
CA LEU A 30 15.50 7.24 -7.49
C LEU A 30 14.54 6.71 -6.40
N GLY A 31 14.26 7.51 -5.38
CA GLY A 31 13.35 7.15 -4.29
C GLY A 31 11.88 7.25 -4.71
N SER A 32 11.40 6.30 -5.49
CA SER A 32 9.94 6.13 -5.70
C SER A 32 9.38 5.39 -4.48
N ALA A 33 8.75 6.12 -3.56
CA ALA A 33 7.97 5.51 -2.49
C ALA A 33 6.66 4.99 -3.09
N ASP A 34 6.57 3.68 -3.30
CA ASP A 34 5.32 3.02 -3.69
C ASP A 34 4.37 3.08 -2.49
N HIS A 35 3.56 4.13 -2.45
CA HIS A 35 2.62 4.36 -1.38
C HIS A 35 1.42 3.45 -1.61
N ALA A 36 1.56 2.17 -1.26
CA ALA A 36 0.44 1.25 -1.24
C ALA A 36 -0.60 1.79 -0.24
N ASP A 37 -1.72 2.25 -0.76
CA ASP A 37 -2.90 2.64 0.02
C ASP A 37 -3.45 1.39 0.70
N ASN A 38 -2.90 1.06 1.88
CA ASN A 38 -3.19 -0.16 2.65
C ASN A 38 -4.57 -0.14 3.34
N GLY A 39 -5.49 0.70 2.88
CA GLY A 39 -6.86 0.77 3.40
C GLY A 39 -7.71 -0.41 2.95
N LEU A 40 -8.51 -0.98 3.86
CA LEU A 40 -9.56 -1.93 3.49
C LEU A 40 -10.66 -1.19 2.71
N LYS A 41 -10.80 -1.51 1.42
CA LYS A 41 -11.87 -1.00 0.56
C LYS A 41 -13.00 -2.03 0.50
N VAL A 42 -14.22 -1.58 0.78
CA VAL A 42 -15.42 -2.44 0.76
C VAL A 42 -16.38 -1.88 -0.28
N GLU A 43 -16.73 -2.70 -1.27
CA GLU A 43 -17.68 -2.36 -2.32
C GLU A 43 -18.86 -3.34 -2.32
N LYS A 44 -20.05 -2.86 -2.69
CA LYS A 44 -21.25 -3.68 -2.84
C LYS A 44 -21.51 -3.90 -4.33
N LEU A 45 -21.13 -5.07 -4.83
CA LEU A 45 -21.32 -5.44 -6.24
C LEU A 45 -22.79 -5.82 -6.54
N TYR A 46 -23.44 -6.47 -5.58
CA TYR A 46 -24.82 -6.90 -5.72
C TYR A 46 -25.52 -6.86 -4.35
N VAL A 47 -26.70 -6.27 -4.31
CA VAL A 47 -27.60 -6.29 -3.15
C VAL A 47 -28.98 -6.68 -3.68
N PRO A 48 -29.58 -7.78 -3.19
CA PRO A 48 -30.93 -8.15 -3.61
C PRO A 48 -31.95 -7.08 -3.23
N GLU A 49 -32.95 -6.87 -4.09
CA GLU A 49 -33.99 -5.84 -3.88
C GLU A 49 -34.78 -6.06 -2.59
N VAL A 50 -35.14 -7.33 -2.33
CA VAL A 50 -35.82 -7.74 -1.12
C VAL A 50 -34.80 -8.38 -0.19
N CYS A 51 -34.62 -7.76 0.98
CA CYS A 51 -33.77 -8.31 2.03
C CYS A 51 -34.33 -8.00 3.41
N ASP A 52 -35.23 -8.85 3.84
CA ASP A 52 -36.02 -8.67 5.07
C ASP A 52 -35.18 -8.86 6.33
N ALA A 53 -34.17 -9.73 6.26
CA ALA A 53 -33.23 -9.98 7.34
C ALA A 53 -31.86 -9.38 7.00
N ARG A 54 -31.46 -8.35 7.76
CA ARG A 54 -30.11 -7.76 7.71
C ARG A 54 -29.32 -8.20 8.93
N SER A 55 -28.04 -8.53 8.72
CA SER A 55 -27.15 -8.89 9.82
C SER A 55 -26.95 -7.72 10.79
N LYS A 56 -26.81 -8.02 12.08
CA LYS A 56 -26.55 -7.08 13.16
C LYS A 56 -25.28 -7.46 13.92
N LYS A 57 -24.74 -6.52 14.69
CA LYS A 57 -23.57 -6.78 15.55
C LYS A 57 -23.90 -7.89 16.54
N GLY A 58 -23.10 -8.97 16.52
CA GLY A 58 -23.28 -10.13 17.37
C GLY A 58 -23.90 -11.34 16.67
N ASP A 59 -24.38 -11.19 15.43
CA ASP A 59 -24.89 -12.31 14.65
C ASP A 59 -23.74 -13.23 14.22
N GLN A 60 -24.00 -14.54 14.23
CA GLN A 60 -23.13 -15.51 13.58
C GLN A 60 -23.52 -15.62 12.10
N LEU A 61 -22.56 -15.38 11.21
CA LEU A 61 -22.76 -15.42 9.77
C LEU A 61 -22.05 -16.62 9.18
N THR A 62 -22.71 -17.28 8.23
CA THR A 62 -22.13 -18.36 7.42
C THR A 62 -22.12 -17.89 5.98
N MET A 63 -20.96 -17.62 5.40
CA MET A 63 -20.83 -16.96 4.08
C MET A 63 -20.00 -17.79 3.12
N HIS A 64 -20.31 -17.65 1.82
CA HIS A 64 -19.35 -17.99 0.78
C HIS A 64 -18.31 -16.89 0.68
N TYR A 65 -17.04 -17.28 0.64
CA TYR A 65 -15.97 -16.33 0.44
C TYR A 65 -14.88 -16.91 -0.46
N THR A 66 -14.17 -16.03 -1.14
CA THR A 66 -12.98 -16.35 -1.93
C THR A 66 -11.91 -15.31 -1.63
N GLY A 67 -10.74 -15.77 -1.19
CA GLY A 67 -9.57 -14.94 -0.93
C GLY A 67 -8.56 -15.04 -2.07
N THR A 68 -8.14 -13.90 -2.60
CA THR A 68 -7.15 -13.79 -3.69
C THR A 68 -5.99 -12.88 -3.30
N LEU A 69 -4.80 -13.19 -3.80
CA LEU A 69 -3.62 -12.32 -3.74
C LEU A 69 -3.71 -11.21 -4.81
N GLN A 70 -2.76 -10.27 -4.79
CA GLN A 70 -2.72 -9.15 -5.74
C GLN A 70 -2.48 -9.60 -7.19
N ASP A 71 -1.85 -10.76 -7.39
CA ASP A 71 -1.66 -11.39 -8.70
C ASP A 71 -2.92 -12.14 -9.19
N GLY A 72 -4.00 -12.14 -8.40
CA GLY A 72 -5.26 -12.82 -8.69
C GLY A 72 -5.26 -14.30 -8.31
N SER A 73 -4.15 -14.86 -7.80
CA SER A 73 -4.11 -16.25 -7.37
C SER A 73 -4.97 -16.46 -6.12
N LYS A 74 -5.77 -17.54 -6.12
CA LYS A 74 -6.66 -17.88 -5.01
C LYS A 74 -5.89 -18.61 -3.91
N PHE A 75 -5.98 -18.13 -2.67
CA PHE A 75 -5.33 -18.78 -1.52
C PHE A 75 -6.32 -19.50 -0.59
N ASP A 76 -7.60 -19.10 -0.56
CA ASP A 76 -8.66 -19.79 0.22
C ASP A 76 -10.03 -19.62 -0.44
N SER A 77 -10.93 -20.58 -0.25
CA SER A 77 -12.35 -20.50 -0.60
C SER A 77 -13.15 -21.49 0.23
N ARG A 78 -14.32 -21.05 0.72
CA ARG A 78 -15.26 -21.92 1.42
C ARG A 78 -16.67 -21.70 0.92
N GLU A 79 -17.34 -22.82 0.72
CA GLU A 79 -18.69 -22.88 0.18
C GLU A 79 -19.61 -23.47 1.24
N PHE A 80 -20.71 -22.78 1.51
CA PHE A 80 -21.69 -23.17 2.51
C PHE A 80 -23.09 -23.20 1.89
N GLU A 81 -24.07 -23.81 2.55
CA GLU A 81 -25.45 -23.63 2.10
C GLU A 81 -25.94 -22.26 2.59
N SER A 82 -26.01 -21.28 1.68
CA SER A 82 -26.32 -19.89 1.99
C SER A 82 -27.66 -19.73 2.72
N LYS A 83 -27.59 -19.53 4.03
CA LYS A 83 -28.71 -19.05 4.87
C LYS A 83 -28.45 -17.66 5.43
N VAL A 84 -27.58 -16.88 4.79
CA VAL A 84 -27.11 -15.63 5.36
C VAL A 84 -28.11 -14.49 5.10
N PRO A 85 -28.55 -13.76 6.14
CA PRO A 85 -29.17 -12.45 5.95
C PRO A 85 -28.21 -11.52 5.19
N CYS A 86 -28.69 -10.45 4.54
CA CYS A 86 -27.79 -9.53 3.85
C CYS A 86 -26.70 -9.06 4.80
N ALA A 87 -25.48 -9.51 4.53
CA ALA A 87 -24.32 -9.24 5.35
C ALA A 87 -23.94 -7.78 5.15
N MET A 88 -24.11 -6.99 6.21
CA MET A 88 -23.65 -5.61 6.27
C MET A 88 -22.31 -5.64 7.02
N LEU A 89 -21.20 -5.71 6.29
CA LEU A 89 -19.89 -5.48 6.89
C LEU A 89 -19.82 -4.01 7.34
N GLY A 90 -20.02 -3.79 8.64
CA GLY A 90 -19.86 -2.48 9.26
C GLY A 90 -18.40 -2.26 9.62
N ASN A 91 -17.89 -1.05 9.38
CA ASN A 91 -16.57 -0.65 9.86
C ASN A 91 -16.54 -0.76 11.39
N ARG A 92 -15.59 -1.54 11.92
CA ARG A 92 -15.15 -1.36 13.31
C ARG A 92 -14.39 -0.04 13.34
N GLN A 93 -15.05 1.03 13.80
CA GLN A 93 -14.36 2.22 14.30
C GLN A 93 -13.57 1.82 15.56
#